data_AF-A0A101APV5-F1
#
_entry.id   AF-A0A101APV5-F1
#
_cell.length_a   1.000
_cell.length_b   1.000
_cell.length_c   1.000
_cell.angle_alpha   90.00
_cell.angle_beta   90.00
_cell.angle_gamma   90.00
#
_symmetry.space_group_name_H-M   'P 1'
#
loop_
_entity.id
_entity.type
_entity.pdbx_description
1 polymer ?
#
loop_
_entity_poly.entity_id
_entity_poly.type
_entity_poly.pdbx_seq_one_letter_code
_entity_poly.pdbx_strand_id
1 'polypeptide(L)'
;MSRFFWIGCAAVVLVIAGGLSYVASASPDGLDATTLRGCEVVETAEGEALRGDCIARHADDHALAGSPLADYTLGGREGTNGVAGVLGVLVTAAAGSALFWFIARARRDGR
;
A
#
# COMPACT_ATOMS: atom_id res chain seq x y z
N MET A 1 23.88 18.94 1.03
CA MET A 1 22.76 18.31 1.79
C MET A 1 23.33 17.73 3.07
N SER A 2 22.80 18.06 4.25
CA SER A 2 23.28 17.46 5.50
C SER A 2 22.77 16.02 5.62
N ARG A 3 23.59 15.12 6.19
CA ARG A 3 23.18 13.75 6.54
C ARG A 3 21.91 13.70 7.41
N PHE A 4 21.72 14.73 8.24
CA PHE A 4 20.54 14.89 9.09
C PHE A 4 19.24 15.06 8.29
N PHE A 5 19.26 15.72 7.14
CA PHE A 5 18.08 15.87 6.30
C PHE A 5 17.56 14.50 5.83
N TRP A 6 18.45 13.67 5.29
CA TRP A 6 18.09 12.33 4.81
C TRP A 6 17.61 11.41 5.94
N ILE A 7 18.27 11.46 7.11
CA ILE A 7 17.82 10.71 8.28
C ILE A 7 16.43 11.17 8.74
N GLY A 8 16.19 12.48 8.75
CA GLY A 8 14.89 13.05 9.10
C GLY A 8 13.78 12.59 8.15
N CYS A 9 13.99 12.70 6.83
CA CYS A 9 13.04 12.21 5.84
C CYS A 9 12.78 10.71 5.97
N ALA A 10 13.84 9.90 6.14
CA ALA A 10 13.70 8.46 6.33
C ALA A 10 12.89 8.13 7.59
N ALA A 11 13.16 8.81 8.71
CA ALA A 11 12.40 8.63 9.95
C ALA A 11 10.92 8.98 9.76
N VAL A 12 10.60 10.11 9.12
CA VAL A 12 9.22 10.52 8.84
C VAL A 12 8.50 9.47 7.99
N VAL A 13 9.12 8.99 6.91
CA VAL A 13 8.52 7.97 6.04
C VAL A 13 8.26 6.67 6.80
N LEU A 14 9.20 6.22 7.63
CA LEU A 14 9.02 5.00 8.44
C LEU A 14 7.93 5.16 9.50
N VAL A 15 7.82 6.32 10.14
CA VAL A 15 6.74 6.61 11.11
C VAL A 15 5.38 6.60 10.42
N ILE A 16 5.27 7.18 9.22
CA ILE A 16 4.01 7.17 8.46
C ILE A 16 3.67 5.74 8.03
N ALA A 17 4.61 5.04 7.41
CA ALA A 17 4.37 3.70 6.84
C ALA A 17 4.10 2.65 7.91
N GLY A 18 4.86 2.66 9.00
CA GLY A 18 4.78 1.65 10.06
C GLY A 18 3.89 2.01 11.24
N GLY A 19 3.78 3.30 11.59
CA GLY A 19 3.06 3.76 12.77
C GLY A 19 1.68 4.31 12.44
N LEU A 20 1.63 5.39 11.65
CA LEU A 20 0.37 6.09 11.36
C LEU A 20 -0.59 5.27 10.51
N SER A 21 -0.11 4.28 9.76
CA SER A 21 -0.94 3.36 8.98
C SER A 21 -1.96 2.61 9.82
N TYR A 22 -1.68 2.33 11.10
CA TYR A 22 -2.63 1.69 12.01
C TYR A 22 -3.81 2.56 12.41
N VAL A 23 -3.66 3.88 12.30
CA VAL A 23 -4.69 4.86 12.66
C VAL A 23 -5.49 5.29 11.43
N ALA A 24 -5.09 4.85 10.23
CA ALA A 24 -5.82 5.15 9.01
C ALA A 24 -7.18 4.44 9.00
N SER A 25 -8.25 5.20 8.76
CA SER A 25 -9.59 4.64 8.58
C SER A 25 -9.68 3.90 7.25
N ALA A 26 -10.01 2.61 7.30
CA ALA A 26 -10.17 1.77 6.11
C ALA A 26 -11.63 1.73 5.60
N SER A 27 -12.62 2.18 6.38
CA SER A 27 -14.02 1.89 6.09
C SER A 27 -14.97 3.08 6.31
N PRO A 28 -15.60 3.62 5.25
CA PRO A 28 -15.21 3.46 3.84
C PRO A 28 -13.96 4.30 3.54
N ASP A 29 -13.01 3.73 2.80
CA ASP A 29 -11.94 4.53 2.23
C ASP A 29 -12.50 5.47 1.12
N GLY A 30 -11.66 6.36 0.58
CA GLY A 30 -12.11 7.31 -0.43
C GLY A 30 -12.60 6.67 -1.74
N LEU A 31 -12.04 5.50 -2.09
CA LEU A 31 -12.41 4.77 -3.30
C LEU A 31 -13.75 4.07 -3.07
N ASP A 32 -13.90 3.34 -1.98
CA ASP A 32 -15.11 2.63 -1.56
C ASP A 32 -16.28 3.59 -1.37
N ALA A 33 -16.05 4.76 -0.77
CA ALA A 33 -17.08 5.79 -0.63
C ALA A 33 -17.64 6.27 -1.98
N THR A 34 -16.88 6.10 -3.06
CA THR A 34 -17.31 6.44 -4.43
C THR A 34 -17.91 5.23 -5.15
N THR A 35 -17.28 4.05 -5.05
CA THR A 35 -17.71 2.83 -5.75
C THR A 35 -18.98 2.22 -5.18
N LEU A 36 -19.26 2.45 -3.88
CA LEU A 36 -20.47 1.99 -3.19
C LEU A 36 -21.68 2.90 -3.40
N ARG A 37 -21.55 4.05 -4.06
CA ARG A 37 -22.71 4.92 -4.31
C ARG A 37 -23.76 4.20 -5.15
N GLY A 38 -24.97 4.10 -4.62
CA GLY A 38 -26.07 3.35 -5.25
C GLY A 38 -26.25 1.93 -4.69
N CYS A 39 -25.37 1.50 -3.79
CA CYS A 39 -25.49 0.27 -3.01
C CYS A 39 -25.63 0.56 -1.52
N GLU A 40 -26.31 -0.36 -0.84
CA GLU A 40 -26.34 -0.50 0.61
C GLU A 40 -25.48 -1.72 0.99
N VAL A 41 -24.59 -1.55 1.96
CA VAL A 41 -23.79 -2.64 2.54
C VAL A 41 -24.63 -3.31 3.63
N VAL A 42 -24.89 -4.60 3.48
CA VAL A 42 -25.72 -5.39 4.39
C VAL A 42 -24.90 -6.55 4.95
N GLU A 43 -24.86 -6.68 6.27
CA GLU A 43 -24.20 -7.81 6.95
C GLU A 43 -25.03 -9.08 6.79
N THR A 44 -24.41 -10.16 6.30
CA THR A 44 -25.04 -11.48 6.12
C THR A 44 -24.27 -12.56 6.88
N ALA A 45 -24.81 -13.79 6.92
CA ALA A 45 -24.13 -14.90 7.59
C ALA A 45 -22.80 -15.29 6.91
N GLU A 46 -22.64 -14.94 5.64
CA GLU A 46 -21.45 -15.20 4.81
C GLU A 46 -20.51 -13.98 4.70
N GLY A 47 -20.83 -12.85 5.37
CA GLY A 47 -20.05 -11.61 5.34
C GLY A 47 -20.83 -10.41 4.79
N GLU A 48 -20.12 -9.36 4.39
CA GLU A 48 -20.71 -8.15 3.80
C GLU A 48 -21.28 -8.45 2.39
N ALA A 49 -22.54 -8.06 2.16
CA ALA A 49 -23.20 -8.18 0.86
C ALA A 49 -23.67 -6.81 0.35
N LEU A 50 -23.58 -6.58 -0.96
CA LEU A 50 -23.99 -5.33 -1.59
C LEU A 50 -25.39 -5.45 -2.22
N ARG A 51 -26.31 -4.59 -1.79
CA ARG A 51 -27.68 -4.50 -2.33
C ARG A 51 -27.88 -3.19 -3.07
N GLY A 52 -28.22 -3.27 -4.36
CA GLY A 52 -28.40 -2.11 -5.23
C GLY A 52 -27.64 -2.25 -6.54
N ASP A 53 -27.43 -1.11 -7.21
CA ASP A 53 -26.68 -1.03 -8.46
C ASP A 53 -25.56 0.00 -8.30
N CYS A 54 -24.32 -0.50 -8.29
CA CYS A 54 -23.12 0.30 -8.06
C CYS A 54 -21.89 -0.40 -8.66
N ILE A 55 -20.79 0.34 -8.78
CA ILE A 55 -19.55 -0.13 -9.42
C ILE A 55 -18.91 -1.29 -8.61
N ALA A 56 -18.99 -1.23 -7.28
CA ALA A 56 -18.37 -2.23 -6.41
C ALA A 56 -18.93 -3.66 -6.59
N ARG A 57 -20.14 -3.83 -7.14
CA ARG A 57 -20.74 -5.14 -7.44
C ARG A 57 -20.01 -5.92 -8.54
N HIS A 58 -19.19 -5.24 -9.32
CA HIS A 58 -18.37 -5.82 -10.38
C HIS A 58 -16.89 -5.91 -9.99
N ALA A 59 -16.58 -5.82 -8.69
CA ALA A 59 -15.24 -6.07 -8.21
C ALA A 59 -14.92 -7.57 -8.36
N ASP A 60 -13.81 -7.86 -9.04
CA ASP A 60 -13.26 -9.20 -9.21
C ASP A 60 -11.91 -9.29 -8.49
N ASP A 61 -11.50 -10.52 -8.16
CA ASP A 61 -10.17 -10.77 -7.62
C ASP A 61 -9.08 -10.33 -8.59
N HIS A 62 -8.13 -9.55 -8.08
CA HIS A 62 -6.98 -9.12 -8.85
C HIS A 62 -5.92 -10.23 -8.92
N ALA A 63 -5.06 -10.22 -9.95
CA ALA A 63 -4.06 -11.27 -10.18
C ALA A 63 -3.06 -11.50 -9.02
N LEU A 64 -2.94 -10.52 -8.12
CA LEU A 64 -2.07 -10.57 -6.94
C LEU A 64 -2.84 -10.76 -5.62
N ALA A 65 -4.14 -11.07 -5.66
CA ALA A 65 -4.95 -11.31 -4.47
C ALA A 65 -4.40 -12.46 -3.61
N GLY A 66 -3.77 -13.46 -4.24
CA GLY A 66 -3.07 -14.55 -3.53
C GLY A 66 -1.64 -14.24 -3.11
N SER A 67 -1.14 -13.01 -3.30
CA SER A 67 0.24 -12.67 -2.98
C SER A 67 0.44 -12.48 -1.47
N PRO A 68 1.65 -12.70 -0.93
CA PRO A 68 1.91 -12.55 0.50
C PRO A 68 1.82 -11.11 1.01
N LEU A 69 1.68 -10.12 0.11
CA LEU A 69 1.52 -8.70 0.42
C LEU A 69 0.16 -8.15 -0.02
N ALA A 70 -0.79 -9.03 -0.37
CA ALA A 70 -2.16 -8.65 -0.70
C ALA A 70 -2.82 -7.92 0.47
N ASP A 71 -3.74 -7.02 0.13
CA ASP A 71 -4.49 -6.19 1.09
C ASP A 71 -3.60 -5.38 2.04
N TYR A 72 -2.36 -5.11 1.60
CA TYR A 72 -1.33 -4.46 2.40
C TYR A 72 -0.99 -5.20 3.70
N THR A 73 -1.21 -6.51 3.77
CA THR A 73 -0.92 -7.37 4.94
C THR A 73 0.26 -8.29 4.69
N LEU A 74 0.73 -9.02 5.71
CA LEU A 74 1.71 -10.09 5.59
C LEU A 74 1.03 -11.46 5.68
N GLY A 75 0.75 -12.03 4.51
CA GLY A 75 0.11 -13.33 4.36
C GLY A 75 -1.32 -13.34 4.87
N GLY A 76 -2.08 -12.27 4.62
CA GLY A 76 -3.48 -12.14 5.02
C GLY A 76 -3.70 -11.92 6.52
N ARG A 77 -2.64 -11.65 7.30
CA ARG A 77 -2.75 -11.45 8.74
C ARG A 77 -3.17 -10.02 9.05
N GLU A 78 -4.35 -9.86 9.63
CA GLU A 78 -4.82 -8.56 10.12
C GLU A 78 -3.83 -7.92 11.10
N GLY A 79 -3.74 -6.59 11.06
CA GLY A 79 -2.83 -5.83 11.93
C GLY A 79 -1.36 -5.88 11.54
N THR A 80 -1.01 -6.41 10.36
CA THR A 80 0.39 -6.41 9.86
C THR A 80 0.68 -5.30 8.85
N ASN A 81 -0.27 -4.39 8.67
CA ASN A 81 -0.25 -3.33 7.65
C ASN A 81 0.96 -2.42 7.77
N GLY A 82 1.35 -2.07 9.01
CA GLY A 82 2.54 -1.27 9.25
C GLY A 82 3.83 -1.96 8.83
N VAL A 83 3.96 -3.26 9.08
CA VAL A 83 5.15 -4.04 8.70
C VAL A 83 5.25 -4.17 7.18
N ALA A 84 4.13 -4.47 6.51
CA ALA A 84 4.06 -4.49 5.05
C ALA A 84 4.44 -3.13 4.45
N GLY A 85 3.97 -2.03 5.05
CA GLY A 85 4.33 -0.66 4.69
C GLY A 85 5.84 -0.38 4.81
N VAL A 86 6.46 -0.75 5.94
CA VAL A 86 7.92 -0.59 6.12
C VAL A 86 8.70 -1.40 5.09
N LEU A 87 8.31 -2.65 4.82
CA LEU A 87 8.95 -3.47 3.79
C LEU A 87 8.84 -2.81 2.40
N GLY A 88 7.67 -2.29 2.05
CA GLY A 88 7.46 -1.58 0.78
C GLY A 88 8.38 -0.36 0.63
N VAL A 89 8.55 0.43 1.69
CA VAL A 89 9.48 1.58 1.71
C VAL A 89 10.92 1.13 1.47
N LEU A 90 11.38 0.10 2.19
CA LEU A 90 12.74 -0.40 2.06
C LEU A 90 13.03 -0.94 0.66
N VAL A 91 12.10 -1.74 0.10
CA VAL A 91 12.21 -2.28 -1.26
C VAL A 91 12.28 -1.16 -2.30
N THR A 92 11.40 -0.16 -2.17
CA THR A 92 11.37 0.98 -3.12
C THR A 92 12.64 1.81 -3.04
N ALA A 93 13.14 2.09 -1.83
CA ALA A 93 14.39 2.83 -1.64
C ALA A 93 15.60 2.07 -2.22
N ALA A 94 15.66 0.75 -2.02
CA ALA A 94 16.70 -0.10 -2.57
C ALA A 94 16.64 -0.13 -4.11
N ALA A 95 15.46 -0.35 -4.68
CA ALA A 95 15.24 -0.41 -6.13
C ALA A 95 15.60 0.92 -6.81
N GLY A 96 15.14 2.05 -6.27
CA GLY A 96 15.48 3.37 -6.77
C GLY A 96 16.98 3.63 -6.69
N SER A 97 17.61 3.37 -5.54
CA SER A 97 19.05 3.57 -5.36
C SER A 97 19.88 2.71 -6.33
N ALA A 98 19.50 1.44 -6.52
CA ALA A 98 20.14 0.53 -7.45
C ALA A 98 20.01 1.00 -8.90
N LEU A 99 18.82 1.45 -9.30
CA LEU A 99 18.56 1.99 -10.63
C LEU A 99 19.42 3.23 -10.91
N PHE A 100 19.42 4.21 -10.01
CA PHE A 100 20.22 5.43 -10.16
C PHE A 100 21.72 5.13 -10.15
N TRP A 101 22.17 4.18 -9.33
CA TRP A 101 23.55 3.75 -9.30
C TRP A 101 23.97 3.10 -10.62
N PHE A 102 23.12 2.23 -11.20
CA PHE A 102 23.39 1.58 -12.49
C PHE A 102 23.48 2.60 -13.63
N ILE A 103 22.54 3.55 -13.70
CA ILE A 103 22.54 4.65 -14.68
C ILE A 103 23.79 5.51 -14.51
N ALA A 104 24.17 5.87 -13.28
CA ALA A 104 25.35 6.67 -13.01
C ALA A 104 26.65 5.93 -13.39
N ARG A 105 26.70 4.61 -13.19
CA ARG A 105 27.86 3.79 -13.57
C ARG A 105 28.03 3.71 -15.08
N ALA A 106 26.95 3.47 -15.83
CA ALA A 106 27.00 3.42 -17.29
C ALA A 106 27.54 4.71 -17.93
N ARG A 107 27.30 5.87 -17.31
CA ARG A 107 27.84 7.17 -17.76
C ARG A 107 29.35 7.34 -17.52
N ARG A 108 29.92 6.65 -16.54
CA ARG A 108 31.37 6.70 -16.27
C ARG A 108 32.18 5.81 -17.19
N ASP A 109 31.60 4.69 -17.62
CA ASP A 109 32.28 3.73 -18.50
C ASP A 109 32.21 4.14 -20.00
N GLY A 110 31.33 5.10 -20.36
CA GLY A 110 31.20 5.65 -21.71
C GLY A 110 31.94 6.97 -21.98
N ARG A 111 32.80 7.41 -21.06
CA ARG A 111 33.72 8.56 -21.21
C ARG A 111 35.15 8.07 -21.14
#